data_AF-A0A7X9I484-F1
#
_entry.id   AF-A0A7X9I484-F1
#
_cell.length_a   1.000
_cell.length_b   1.000
_cell.length_c   1.000
_cell.angle_alpha   90.00
_cell.angle_beta   90.00
_cell.angle_gamma   90.00
#
_symmetry.space_group_name_H-M   'P 1'
#
loop_
_entity.id
_entity.type
_entity.pdbx_description
1 polymer ?
#
loop_
_entity_poly.entity_id
_entity_poly.type
_entity_poly.pdbx_seq_one_letter_code
_entity_poly.pdbx_strand_id
1 'polypeptide(L)'
;MKSQVLRRKILVFLLMLFFGILNTSPAFSAKSNPHKKNPTNVVLQEPIPEPIPAPTPEPTPIPDPAPTATTLTLSDGERVDAAAAILAAAGTLRPIEGTNTNVIPMAQAIVDAQLSGVTVSIYSTSNSQIAQNGAITYSATSVTGSVIFRLTGRSEYTGVIVPVAVPAKAVTTTSTTASAPVLSTIIAPLPVTTTVSNYDINVRDFGAKGDGVSNDTQAIQNAINSIASGVVFIPDGVYMIDALTHIRMHSNIRLVMSEAATLKAIPNASENYAVIWACNISNIEITGGNIIGDRFAHQGSSGQWGMGIDAEGCNNILISDITITDCWGDGIYIGSSYAQNYCQGVLIERVLADHNRRNGITVISAKDLTIRDCVVSNTNGTLPASGIDLEPNSRAEFMQNVLIENVQSANNGIAGSEFGGWALDVWFGAGTNDACLVPFSNVSVTVKNVTDSGSYRGTLASNFRDYIAYGYNISLQ
;
A
#
# COMPACT_ATOMS: atom_id res chain seq x y z
N MET A 1 -40.32 -39.16 -28.11
CA MET A 1 -39.04 -38.57 -27.64
C MET A 1 -38.82 -37.24 -28.37
N LYS A 2 -38.08 -36.29 -27.77
CA LYS A 2 -37.56 -34.98 -28.26
C LYS A 2 -38.06 -34.49 -29.66
N SER A 3 -38.85 -33.43 -29.83
CA SER A 3 -38.72 -32.01 -29.39
C SER A 3 -37.58 -31.24 -30.10
N GLN A 4 -37.73 -30.04 -30.70
CA GLN A 4 -38.93 -29.22 -31.04
C GLN A 4 -38.63 -28.26 -32.23
N VAL A 5 -39.54 -27.32 -32.56
CA VAL A 5 -39.53 -26.53 -33.83
C VAL A 5 -39.19 -25.04 -33.66
N LEU A 6 -38.19 -24.61 -34.45
CA LEU A 6 -37.90 -23.28 -35.03
C LEU A 6 -38.90 -22.10 -34.84
N ARG A 7 -38.36 -20.93 -34.44
CA ARG A 7 -38.71 -19.53 -34.87
C ARG A 7 -37.75 -18.54 -34.16
N ARG A 8 -37.52 -17.27 -34.59
CA ARG A 8 -37.37 -16.56 -35.89
C ARG A 8 -37.11 -15.06 -35.56
N LYS A 9 -36.62 -14.23 -36.50
CA LYS A 9 -36.29 -12.77 -36.37
C LYS A 9 -34.96 -12.50 -35.60
N ILE A 10 -34.17 -11.43 -35.88
CA ILE A 10 -34.14 -10.48 -37.03
C ILE A 10 -32.70 -10.08 -37.44
N LEU A 11 -32.48 -8.87 -37.96
CA LEU A 11 -31.29 -8.29 -38.63
C LEU A 11 -31.21 -6.77 -38.32
N VAL A 12 -30.11 -6.08 -38.73
CA VAL A 12 -29.83 -4.60 -38.81
C VAL A 12 -28.68 -4.20 -37.87
N PHE A 13 -27.55 -3.57 -38.27
CA PHE A 13 -26.97 -3.09 -39.56
C PHE A 13 -25.39 -3.19 -39.46
N LEU A 14 -24.47 -3.02 -40.43
CA LEU A 14 -24.34 -2.35 -41.76
C LEU A 14 -24.14 -0.81 -41.70
N LEU A 15 -23.34 -0.12 -42.55
CA LEU A 15 -22.45 -0.49 -43.69
C LEU A 15 -21.38 0.63 -43.91
N MET A 16 -20.37 0.37 -44.76
CA MET A 16 -19.43 1.30 -45.48
C MET A 16 -18.07 1.57 -44.81
N LEU A 17 -16.91 1.60 -45.50
CA LEU A 17 -16.44 1.43 -46.91
C LEU A 17 -15.01 0.78 -46.83
N PHE A 18 -14.55 -0.25 -47.58
CA PHE A 18 -14.27 -0.42 -49.03
C PHE A 18 -13.43 0.71 -49.67
N PHE A 19 -12.36 0.49 -50.49
CA PHE A 19 -11.89 -0.70 -51.22
C PHE A 19 -10.39 -0.62 -51.61
N GLY A 20 -9.65 -1.74 -51.61
CA GLY A 20 -8.52 -2.05 -52.53
C GLY A 20 -7.11 -1.48 -52.23
N ILE A 21 -6.01 -1.95 -52.83
CA ILE A 21 -5.74 -3.12 -53.72
C ILE A 21 -4.26 -3.58 -53.54
N LEU A 22 -3.88 -4.76 -54.07
CA LEU A 22 -2.59 -5.45 -53.89
C LEU A 22 -1.35 -4.72 -54.47
N ASN A 23 -0.18 -4.95 -53.84
CA ASN A 23 1.06 -5.52 -54.45
C ASN A 23 2.22 -5.51 -53.41
N THR A 24 2.71 -6.66 -52.93
CA THR A 24 3.84 -7.47 -53.47
C THR A 24 5.18 -6.72 -53.64
N SER A 25 6.12 -7.00 -52.73
CA SER A 25 7.54 -6.60 -52.83
C SER A 25 8.30 -7.33 -53.94
N PRO A 26 9.47 -6.81 -54.34
CA PRO A 26 10.67 -7.64 -54.28
C PRO A 26 11.83 -6.97 -53.51
N ALA A 27 12.92 -7.71 -53.29
CA ALA A 27 14.09 -7.30 -52.50
C ALA A 27 15.34 -7.01 -53.38
N PHE A 28 16.51 -6.91 -52.72
CA PHE A 28 17.83 -6.42 -53.20
C PHE A 28 17.99 -4.89 -53.20
N SER A 29 19.18 -4.31 -52.95
CA SER A 29 20.52 -4.92 -52.77
C SER A 29 21.31 -4.26 -51.63
N ALA A 30 22.40 -4.89 -51.19
CA ALA A 30 23.31 -4.37 -50.17
C ALA A 30 24.75 -4.25 -50.68
N LYS A 31 25.45 -3.15 -50.33
CA LYS A 31 26.86 -3.05 -49.87
C LYS A 31 27.38 -1.61 -49.90
N SER A 32 28.48 -1.36 -49.20
CA SER A 32 29.08 -0.05 -48.93
C SER A 32 30.59 0.02 -49.25
N ASN A 33 31.15 1.24 -49.24
CA ASN A 33 32.60 1.57 -49.25
C ASN A 33 33.42 1.29 -50.55
N PRO A 34 34.62 1.92 -50.74
CA PRO A 34 35.04 3.26 -50.30
C PRO A 34 35.97 4.06 -51.29
N HIS A 35 36.21 5.34 -50.95
CA HIS A 35 37.47 6.12 -51.09
C HIS A 35 38.07 6.60 -52.45
N LYS A 36 38.16 7.95 -52.54
CA LYS A 36 39.34 8.82 -52.83
C LYS A 36 40.20 8.63 -54.10
N LYS A 37 40.41 9.75 -54.81
CA LYS A 37 41.75 10.30 -55.12
C LYS A 37 41.73 11.82 -55.41
N ASN A 38 42.92 12.42 -55.36
CA ASN A 38 43.28 13.86 -55.44
C ASN A 38 44.26 14.04 -56.65
N PRO A 39 44.99 15.17 -56.88
CA PRO A 39 44.85 16.58 -56.47
C PRO A 39 45.06 17.58 -57.67
N THR A 40 45.17 18.90 -57.43
CA THR A 40 46.32 19.74 -57.88
C THR A 40 46.31 21.15 -57.26
N ASN A 41 47.47 21.83 -57.24
CA ASN A 41 47.70 23.12 -56.56
C ASN A 41 47.97 24.27 -57.55
N VAL A 42 47.66 25.51 -57.14
CA VAL A 42 48.58 26.67 -57.25
C VAL A 42 48.40 27.53 -55.98
N VAL A 43 49.47 28.17 -55.49
CA VAL A 43 49.46 29.10 -54.35
C VAL A 43 49.93 30.48 -54.80
N LEU A 44 49.22 31.53 -54.37
CA LEU A 44 49.76 32.88 -54.20
C LEU A 44 49.38 33.36 -52.79
N GLN A 45 50.20 34.22 -52.21
CA GLN A 45 50.16 34.55 -50.78
C GLN A 45 49.96 36.05 -50.57
N GLU A 46 48.89 36.41 -49.85
CA GLU A 46 48.54 37.79 -49.48
C GLU A 46 48.71 38.02 -47.96
N PRO A 47 48.78 39.29 -47.49
CA PRO A 47 49.33 39.62 -46.18
C PRO A 47 48.43 39.25 -44.99
N ILE A 48 49.08 39.07 -43.84
CA ILE A 48 48.44 38.68 -42.57
C ILE A 48 47.74 39.91 -41.96
N PRO A 49 46.42 39.86 -41.68
CA PRO A 49 45.73 40.88 -40.89
C PRO A 49 45.99 40.71 -39.38
N GLU A 50 45.97 41.81 -38.63
CA GLU A 50 46.16 41.78 -37.17
C GLU A 50 44.99 41.10 -36.41
N PRO A 51 45.21 40.59 -35.19
CA PRO A 51 44.16 39.89 -34.43
C PRO A 51 43.02 40.83 -34.02
N ILE A 52 41.80 40.46 -34.42
CA ILE A 52 40.58 41.12 -33.93
C ILE A 52 40.44 40.82 -32.42
N PRO A 53 40.21 41.83 -31.55
CA PRO A 53 39.98 41.59 -30.12
C PRO A 53 38.76 40.69 -29.89
N ALA A 54 38.87 39.76 -28.94
CA ALA A 54 37.73 38.94 -28.53
C ALA A 54 36.61 39.82 -27.96
N PRO A 55 35.32 39.53 -28.25
CA PRO A 55 34.21 40.26 -27.66
C PRO A 55 34.20 40.07 -26.14
N THR A 56 33.93 41.15 -25.41
CA THR A 56 33.68 41.09 -23.96
C THR A 56 32.46 40.21 -23.67
N PRO A 57 32.50 39.36 -22.63
CA PRO A 57 31.37 38.51 -22.28
C PRO A 57 30.15 39.36 -21.91
N GLU A 58 29.00 39.02 -22.47
CA GLU A 58 27.70 39.58 -22.11
C GLU A 58 27.36 39.17 -20.66
N PRO A 59 26.82 40.08 -19.81
CA PRO A 59 26.50 39.74 -18.43
C PRO A 59 25.41 38.67 -18.39
N THR A 60 25.67 37.59 -17.64
CA THR A 60 24.70 36.51 -17.44
C THR A 60 23.40 37.06 -16.87
N PRO A 61 22.23 36.67 -17.39
CA PRO A 61 20.94 37.06 -16.82
C PRO A 61 20.87 36.72 -15.33
N ILE A 62 20.54 37.71 -14.52
CA ILE A 62 20.19 37.49 -13.12
C ILE A 62 18.86 36.70 -13.13
N PRO A 63 18.74 35.56 -12.43
CA PRO A 63 17.46 34.87 -12.33
C PRO A 63 16.43 35.80 -11.66
N ASP A 64 15.22 35.87 -12.23
CA ASP A 64 14.11 36.52 -11.53
C ASP A 64 13.95 35.89 -10.13
N PRO A 65 13.71 36.69 -9.08
CA PRO A 65 13.45 36.14 -7.76
C PRO A 65 12.21 35.25 -7.84
N ALA A 66 12.33 34.01 -7.36
CA ALA A 66 11.22 33.06 -7.33
C ALA A 66 9.97 33.72 -6.72
N PRO A 67 8.77 33.52 -7.31
CA PRO A 67 7.57 34.23 -6.90
C PRO A 67 7.35 34.06 -5.41
N THR A 68 7.48 35.15 -4.66
CA THR A 68 7.39 35.11 -3.20
C THR A 68 6.01 34.58 -2.84
N ALA A 69 5.98 33.44 -2.13
CA ALA A 69 4.73 32.81 -1.75
C ALA A 69 3.94 33.74 -0.83
N THR A 70 3.00 34.49 -1.40
CA THR A 70 2.04 35.30 -0.65
C THR A 70 1.20 34.34 0.18
N THR A 71 1.59 34.19 1.45
CA THR A 71 0.82 33.46 2.45
C THR A 71 -0.46 34.22 2.74
N LEU A 72 -1.47 33.97 1.89
CA LEU A 72 -2.83 34.48 2.06
C LEU A 72 -3.37 33.95 3.38
N THR A 73 -3.24 34.77 4.42
CA THR A 73 -3.84 34.52 5.72
C THR A 73 -5.35 34.56 5.54
N LEU A 74 -5.98 33.39 5.45
CA LEU A 74 -7.44 33.25 5.33
C LEU A 74 -8.16 34.21 6.28
N SER A 75 -9.24 34.83 5.82
CA SER A 75 -10.18 35.49 6.71
C SER A 75 -10.76 34.48 7.70
N ASP A 76 -11.43 34.97 8.74
CA ASP A 76 -11.94 34.08 9.78
C ASP A 76 -13.16 33.25 9.29
N GLY A 77 -13.95 33.81 8.36
CA GLY A 77 -14.99 33.10 7.63
C GLY A 77 -14.42 31.98 6.74
N GLU A 78 -13.45 32.30 5.88
CA GLU A 78 -12.78 31.29 5.03
C GLU A 78 -12.14 30.17 5.86
N ARG A 79 -11.65 30.46 7.07
CA ARG A 79 -11.15 29.45 8.02
C ARG A 79 -12.25 28.49 8.48
N VAL A 80 -13.39 29.00 8.95
CA VAL A 80 -14.45 28.13 9.49
C VAL A 80 -15.16 27.36 8.37
N ASP A 81 -15.31 27.95 7.19
CA ASP A 81 -15.89 27.27 6.02
C ASP A 81 -14.93 26.21 5.45
N ALA A 82 -13.61 26.45 5.43
CA ALA A 82 -12.63 25.42 5.10
C ALA A 82 -12.64 24.27 6.12
N ALA A 83 -12.71 24.56 7.43
CA ALA A 83 -12.84 23.54 8.46
C ALA A 83 -14.15 22.72 8.31
N ALA A 84 -15.25 23.34 7.91
CA ALA A 84 -16.50 22.66 7.59
C ALA A 84 -16.38 21.77 6.34
N ALA A 85 -15.69 22.23 5.30
CA ALA A 85 -15.42 21.43 4.10
C ALA A 85 -14.54 20.19 4.42
N ILE A 86 -13.48 20.37 5.21
CA ILE A 86 -12.61 19.29 5.71
C ILE A 86 -13.44 18.25 6.48
N LEU A 87 -14.24 18.69 7.45
CA LEU A 87 -15.02 17.79 8.31
C LEU A 87 -16.22 17.16 7.58
N ALA A 88 -16.75 17.78 6.53
CA ALA A 88 -17.73 17.16 5.62
C ALA A 88 -17.08 16.10 4.71
N ALA A 89 -15.88 16.36 4.19
CA ALA A 89 -15.14 15.44 3.32
C ALA A 89 -14.74 14.14 4.04
N ALA A 90 -14.57 14.17 5.37
CA ALA A 90 -14.35 12.99 6.19
C ALA A 90 -15.55 12.00 6.22
N GLY A 91 -16.72 12.38 5.71
CA GLY A 91 -17.85 11.48 5.49
C GLY A 91 -18.54 11.01 6.77
N THR A 92 -18.65 9.69 6.97
CA THR A 92 -19.31 9.12 8.16
C THR A 92 -18.30 8.79 9.24
N LEU A 93 -18.37 9.47 10.38
CA LEU A 93 -17.51 9.15 11.53
C LEU A 93 -17.95 7.82 12.15
N ARG A 94 -16.98 6.94 12.44
CA ARG A 94 -17.19 5.58 12.95
C ARG A 94 -16.41 5.37 14.24
N PRO A 95 -16.94 5.79 15.41
CA PRO A 95 -16.22 5.73 16.67
C PRO A 95 -16.09 4.29 17.20
N ILE A 96 -14.88 3.91 17.60
CA ILE A 96 -14.52 2.55 18.04
C ILE A 96 -14.71 2.41 19.56
N GLU A 97 -15.44 1.38 20.02
CA GLU A 97 -15.62 1.13 21.47
C GLU A 97 -14.28 0.86 22.15
N GLY A 98 -14.08 1.42 23.35
CA GLY A 98 -12.82 1.35 24.10
C GLY A 98 -11.82 2.45 23.71
N THR A 99 -11.78 2.86 22.44
CA THR A 99 -10.88 3.92 21.95
C THR A 99 -11.52 5.30 21.96
N ASN A 100 -12.73 5.45 21.40
CA ASN A 100 -13.39 6.74 21.27
C ASN A 100 -14.51 6.89 22.30
N THR A 101 -14.30 7.74 23.31
CA THR A 101 -15.32 8.05 24.33
C THR A 101 -16.11 9.32 24.01
N ASN A 102 -15.64 10.14 23.06
CA ASN A 102 -16.25 11.41 22.67
C ASN A 102 -16.00 11.71 21.18
N VAL A 103 -16.99 12.22 20.44
CA VAL A 103 -16.85 12.56 19.01
C VAL A 103 -16.21 13.93 18.75
N ILE A 104 -16.21 14.85 19.73
CA ILE A 104 -15.62 16.18 19.55
C ILE A 104 -14.10 16.09 19.33
N PRO A 105 -13.30 15.33 20.12
CA PRO A 105 -11.88 15.13 19.83
C PRO A 105 -11.61 14.49 18.46
N MET A 106 -12.48 13.59 17.99
CA MET A 106 -12.34 12.97 16.67
C MET A 106 -12.51 14.01 15.55
N ALA A 107 -13.58 14.81 15.62
CA ALA A 107 -13.87 15.86 14.65
C ALA A 107 -12.84 17.02 14.73
N GLN A 108 -12.33 17.33 15.92
CA GLN A 108 -11.25 18.28 16.14
C GLN A 108 -9.94 17.81 15.48
N ALA A 109 -9.54 16.55 15.68
CA ALA A 109 -8.33 15.99 15.06
C ALA A 109 -8.41 15.97 13.53
N ILE A 110 -9.60 15.71 12.95
CA ILE A 110 -9.83 15.78 11.50
C ILE A 110 -9.62 17.20 10.95
N VAL A 111 -10.04 18.23 11.70
CA VAL A 111 -9.83 19.64 11.32
C VAL A 111 -8.36 20.04 11.52
N ASP A 112 -7.78 19.80 12.70
CA ASP A 112 -6.41 20.20 13.03
C ASP A 112 -5.34 19.54 12.14
N ALA A 113 -5.62 18.37 11.57
CA ALA A 113 -4.75 17.70 10.61
C ALA A 113 -4.54 18.47 9.29
N GLN A 114 -5.40 19.46 9.00
CA GLN A 114 -5.34 20.27 7.77
C GLN A 114 -5.43 21.78 8.01
N LEU A 115 -6.05 22.23 9.12
CA LEU A 115 -6.31 23.64 9.40
C LEU A 115 -6.39 23.93 10.90
N SER A 116 -5.40 24.65 11.42
CA SER A 116 -5.36 25.06 12.83
C SER A 116 -6.11 26.36 13.11
N GLY A 117 -6.45 26.59 14.38
CA GLY A 117 -7.10 27.83 14.84
C GLY A 117 -8.62 27.84 14.69
N VAL A 118 -9.25 26.66 14.59
CA VAL A 118 -10.70 26.45 14.63
C VAL A 118 -11.02 25.44 15.73
N THR A 119 -11.99 25.73 16.58
CA THR A 119 -12.47 24.83 17.65
C THR A 119 -13.79 24.18 17.26
N VAL A 120 -13.86 22.86 17.42
CA VAL A 120 -15.03 22.03 17.13
C VAL A 120 -15.88 21.83 18.39
N SER A 121 -17.20 21.91 18.24
CA SER A 121 -18.19 21.64 19.29
C SER A 121 -19.47 21.06 18.67
N ILE A 122 -20.41 20.56 19.48
CA ILE A 122 -21.73 20.11 18.97
C ILE A 122 -22.76 21.23 19.14
N TYR A 123 -23.45 21.57 18.04
CA TYR A 123 -24.65 22.41 18.06
C TYR A 123 -25.90 21.58 18.37
N SER A 124 -26.05 20.42 17.76
CA SER A 124 -27.13 19.46 18.05
C SER A 124 -26.79 18.06 17.53
N THR A 125 -27.49 17.04 18.01
CA THR A 125 -27.36 15.65 17.52
C THR A 125 -28.72 14.98 17.38
N SER A 126 -28.86 14.18 16.32
CA SER A 126 -29.98 13.24 16.11
C SER A 126 -29.60 11.79 16.38
N ASN A 127 -28.31 11.50 16.62
CA ASN A 127 -27.86 10.19 17.07
C ASN A 127 -28.11 10.04 18.57
N SER A 128 -28.98 9.10 18.96
CA SER A 128 -29.38 8.85 20.35
C SER A 128 -28.27 8.26 21.23
N GLN A 129 -27.16 7.78 20.65
CA GLN A 129 -25.98 7.32 21.38
C GLN A 129 -24.95 8.43 21.65
N ILE A 130 -25.19 9.66 21.20
CA ILE A 130 -24.26 10.79 21.35
C ILE A 130 -24.93 11.89 22.18
N ALA A 131 -24.29 12.29 23.28
CA ALA A 131 -24.75 13.39 24.12
C ALA A 131 -24.32 14.77 23.57
N GLN A 132 -24.96 15.85 24.02
CA GLN A 132 -24.67 17.23 23.57
C GLN A 132 -23.21 17.68 23.87
N ASN A 133 -22.53 17.06 24.84
CA ASN A 133 -21.10 17.27 25.11
C ASN A 133 -20.18 16.34 24.29
N GLY A 134 -20.72 15.63 23.31
CA GLY A 134 -20.03 14.68 22.44
C GLY A 134 -19.78 13.28 23.02
N ALA A 135 -20.10 13.03 24.28
CA ALA A 135 -19.85 11.73 24.91
C ALA A 135 -20.68 10.60 24.25
N ILE A 136 -20.05 9.44 24.06
CA ILE A 136 -20.59 8.30 23.29
C ILE A 136 -21.07 7.20 24.24
N THR A 137 -22.28 6.69 24.01
CA THR A 137 -22.89 5.59 24.78
C THR A 137 -23.09 4.37 23.88
N TYR A 138 -22.10 3.46 23.88
CA TYR A 138 -22.20 2.17 23.18
C TYR A 138 -23.32 1.33 23.80
N SER A 139 -24.28 0.91 22.98
CA SER A 139 -25.52 0.23 23.37
C SER A 139 -25.70 -1.06 22.55
N ALA A 140 -26.59 -1.96 22.95
CA ALA A 140 -26.76 -3.26 22.27
C ALA A 140 -27.19 -3.19 20.78
N THR A 141 -27.50 -2.00 20.27
CA THR A 141 -27.79 -1.72 18.86
C THR A 141 -26.87 -0.62 18.34
N SER A 142 -26.44 -0.71 17.08
CA SER A 142 -25.79 0.39 16.38
C SER A 142 -26.80 1.48 16.00
N VAL A 143 -26.41 2.74 16.13
CA VAL A 143 -27.22 3.89 15.70
C VAL A 143 -26.38 4.77 14.78
N THR A 144 -26.90 4.99 13.57
CA THR A 144 -26.42 6.04 12.67
C THR A 144 -27.36 7.23 12.75
N GLY A 145 -26.81 8.43 12.94
CA GLY A 145 -27.55 9.67 12.99
C GLY A 145 -26.65 10.87 12.77
N SER A 146 -27.24 11.98 12.33
CA SER A 146 -26.50 13.20 12.02
C SER A 146 -26.16 14.00 13.29
N VAL A 147 -24.90 14.40 13.41
CA VAL A 147 -24.43 15.40 14.37
C VAL A 147 -24.19 16.71 13.61
N ILE A 148 -24.66 17.83 14.16
CA ILE A 148 -24.33 19.17 13.66
C ILE A 148 -23.16 19.68 14.49
N PHE A 149 -21.96 19.68 13.91
CA PHE A 149 -20.78 20.26 14.52
C PHE A 149 -20.72 21.75 14.22
N ARG A 150 -20.39 22.56 15.24
CA ARG A 150 -20.10 23.98 15.12
C ARG A 150 -18.60 24.19 15.12
N LEU A 151 -18.08 24.69 14.00
CA LEU A 151 -16.72 25.16 13.83
C LEU A 151 -16.66 26.62 14.28
N THR A 152 -15.80 26.96 15.24
CA THR A 152 -15.68 28.33 15.78
C THR A 152 -14.26 28.85 15.58
N GLY A 153 -14.13 30.00 14.93
CA GLY A 153 -12.86 30.73 14.76
C GLY A 153 -12.62 31.72 15.90
N ARG A 154 -12.04 32.87 15.55
CA ARG A 154 -11.80 34.02 16.44
C ARG A 154 -12.98 35.00 16.49
N SER A 155 -13.73 35.15 15.39
CA SER A 155 -14.98 35.93 15.35
C SER A 155 -16.12 35.17 14.68
N GLU A 156 -15.82 34.36 13.67
CA GLU A 156 -16.84 33.64 12.89
C GLU A 156 -17.12 32.23 13.44
N TYR A 157 -18.26 31.68 13.05
CA TYR A 157 -18.56 30.26 13.23
C TYR A 157 -19.48 29.77 12.11
N THR A 158 -19.35 28.49 11.76
CA THR A 158 -20.23 27.82 10.80
C THR A 158 -20.66 26.45 11.33
N GLY A 159 -21.65 25.84 10.68
CA GLY A 159 -22.25 24.57 11.09
C GLY A 159 -22.20 23.53 9.98
N VAL A 160 -21.64 22.35 10.28
CA VAL A 160 -21.56 21.23 9.34
C VAL A 160 -22.36 20.03 9.86
N ILE A 161 -23.12 19.39 8.98
CA ILE A 161 -23.90 18.18 9.30
C ILE A 161 -23.07 16.97 8.90
N VAL A 162 -22.73 16.12 9.87
CA VAL A 162 -21.88 14.94 9.68
C VAL A 162 -22.62 13.71 10.19
N PRO A 163 -22.81 12.66 9.38
CA PRO A 163 -23.35 11.40 9.87
C PRO A 163 -22.34 10.72 10.79
N VAL A 164 -22.79 10.24 11.95
CA VAL A 164 -21.99 9.43 12.86
C VAL A 164 -22.68 8.09 13.05
N ALA A 165 -21.96 7.00 12.77
CA ALA A 165 -22.41 5.62 12.89
C ALA A 165 -21.75 4.96 14.10
N VAL A 166 -22.40 5.05 15.27
CA VAL A 166 -21.95 4.40 16.50
C VAL A 166 -22.24 2.89 16.39
N PRO A 167 -21.25 2.00 16.55
CA PRO A 167 -21.44 0.56 16.50
C PRO A 167 -22.26 0.05 17.69
N ALA A 168 -22.77 -1.18 17.54
CA ALA A 168 -23.34 -1.92 18.67
C ALA A 168 -22.23 -2.28 19.66
N LYS A 169 -22.57 -2.28 20.94
CA LYS A 169 -21.66 -2.61 22.03
C LYS A 169 -21.19 -4.06 21.93
N ALA A 170 -19.90 -4.31 22.13
CA ALA A 170 -19.37 -5.66 22.25
C ALA A 170 -20.03 -6.40 23.43
N VAL A 171 -20.71 -7.53 23.15
CA VAL A 171 -21.43 -8.30 24.17
C VAL A 171 -20.47 -9.27 24.85
N THR A 172 -20.06 -8.96 26.08
CA THR A 172 -19.23 -9.85 26.91
C THR A 172 -20.05 -11.04 27.44
N THR A 173 -20.16 -12.11 26.65
CA THR A 173 -20.88 -13.33 27.05
C THR A 173 -20.08 -14.20 28.03
N THR A 174 -20.37 -14.11 29.32
CA THR A 174 -19.83 -15.02 30.34
C THR A 174 -20.60 -16.35 30.37
N SER A 175 -20.19 -17.32 29.55
CA SER A 175 -20.77 -18.67 29.49
C SER A 175 -19.94 -19.69 30.27
N THR A 176 -20.56 -20.38 31.24
CA THR A 176 -19.93 -21.49 31.97
C THR A 176 -20.14 -22.85 31.30
N THR A 177 -19.18 -23.76 31.52
CA THR A 177 -19.18 -25.21 31.22
C THR A 177 -18.70 -25.71 29.85
N ALA A 178 -17.62 -26.51 29.91
CA ALA A 178 -17.29 -27.68 29.07
C ALA A 178 -16.92 -27.53 27.57
N SER A 179 -15.63 -27.23 27.35
CA SER A 179 -14.75 -28.00 26.43
C SER A 179 -14.97 -27.94 24.90
N ALA A 180 -14.78 -26.76 24.32
CA ALA A 180 -13.99 -26.61 23.09
C ALA A 180 -13.19 -25.29 23.17
N PRO A 181 -11.85 -25.27 22.99
CA PRO A 181 -11.06 -24.07 23.20
C PRO A 181 -11.05 -23.16 21.96
N VAL A 182 -12.12 -22.38 21.78
CA VAL A 182 -12.01 -21.13 21.00
C VAL A 182 -11.18 -20.14 21.80
N LEU A 183 -9.86 -20.16 21.54
CA LEU A 183 -8.90 -19.22 22.12
C LEU A 183 -9.18 -17.82 21.57
N SER A 184 -9.90 -17.02 22.36
CA SER A 184 -10.03 -15.57 22.19
C SER A 184 -8.70 -14.86 22.49
N THR A 185 -7.67 -15.22 21.74
CA THR A 185 -6.39 -14.52 21.71
C THR A 185 -6.36 -13.64 20.47
N ILE A 186 -7.05 -12.51 20.54
CA ILE A 186 -6.47 -11.32 19.91
C ILE A 186 -5.13 -11.15 20.62
N ILE A 187 -4.03 -11.35 19.90
CA ILE A 187 -2.72 -11.01 20.43
C ILE A 187 -2.67 -9.48 20.43
N ALA A 188 -3.11 -8.88 21.53
CA ALA A 188 -2.55 -7.60 21.92
C ALA A 188 -1.03 -7.80 21.94
N PRO A 189 -0.24 -6.96 21.24
CA PRO A 189 1.19 -7.14 21.16
C PRO A 189 1.75 -7.28 22.58
N LEU A 190 2.53 -8.35 22.80
CA LEU A 190 3.14 -8.57 24.11
C LEU A 190 3.99 -7.34 24.43
N PRO A 191 3.74 -6.62 25.53
CA PRO A 191 4.45 -5.37 25.81
C PRO A 191 5.94 -5.68 25.92
N VAL A 192 6.74 -5.18 24.97
CA VAL A 192 8.18 -5.48 24.86
C VAL A 192 8.93 -4.61 25.87
N THR A 193 8.74 -4.90 27.16
CA THR A 193 9.42 -4.21 28.25
C THR A 193 10.90 -4.60 28.27
N THR A 194 11.70 -3.83 27.52
CA THR A 194 13.06 -3.34 27.87
C THR A 194 13.99 -4.32 28.61
N THR A 195 15.21 -4.58 28.13
CA THR A 195 16.19 -3.52 27.83
C THR A 195 17.01 -3.79 26.58
N VAL A 196 17.28 -2.75 25.79
CA VAL A 196 18.32 -2.81 24.77
C VAL A 196 19.64 -2.25 25.32
N SER A 197 20.71 -3.02 25.11
CA SER A 197 22.08 -2.53 25.14
C SER A 197 22.77 -3.06 23.88
N ASN A 198 23.37 -2.16 23.09
CA ASN A 198 23.95 -2.39 21.76
C ASN A 198 22.92 -2.72 20.66
N TYR A 199 22.35 -1.67 20.07
CA TYR A 199 22.17 -1.61 18.62
C TYR A 199 23.48 -1.11 17.99
N ASP A 200 23.80 -1.52 16.76
CA ASP A 200 25.06 -1.11 16.11
C ASP A 200 24.98 0.31 15.54
N ILE A 201 23.81 0.70 15.01
CA ILE A 201 23.54 1.97 14.35
C ILE A 201 22.17 2.51 14.77
N ASN A 202 22.05 3.81 15.06
CA ASN A 202 20.78 4.51 15.27
C ASN A 202 20.57 5.55 14.16
N VAL A 203 19.39 5.57 13.52
CA VAL A 203 19.11 6.51 12.41
C VAL A 203 19.19 7.98 12.82
N ARG A 204 19.03 8.31 14.10
CA ARG A 204 19.17 9.69 14.61
C ARG A 204 20.61 10.22 14.49
N ASP A 205 21.62 9.35 14.57
CA ASP A 205 23.03 9.73 14.40
C ASP A 205 23.34 10.15 12.95
N PHE A 206 22.47 9.77 12.01
CA PHE A 206 22.54 10.11 10.58
C PHE A 206 21.60 11.28 10.21
N GLY A 207 20.97 11.91 11.22
CA GLY A 207 20.14 13.10 11.06
C GLY A 207 18.63 12.86 10.93
N ALA A 208 18.16 11.62 11.05
CA ALA A 208 16.73 11.31 11.00
C ALA A 208 16.04 11.86 12.26
N LYS A 209 14.90 12.53 12.11
CA LYS A 209 14.25 13.24 13.23
C LYS A 209 13.12 12.42 13.84
N GLY A 210 12.23 11.89 13.02
CA GLY A 210 10.97 11.30 13.47
C GLY A 210 9.96 12.35 13.97
N ASP A 211 9.96 13.55 13.37
CA ASP A 211 9.16 14.72 13.81
C ASP A 211 7.79 14.84 13.12
N GLY A 212 7.45 13.93 12.21
CA GLY A 212 6.20 13.92 11.43
C GLY A 212 6.14 14.93 10.28
N VAL A 213 7.23 15.64 9.99
CA VAL A 213 7.27 16.74 8.99
C VAL A 213 8.48 16.64 8.07
N SER A 214 9.63 16.25 8.59
CA SER A 214 10.90 16.17 7.88
C SER A 214 11.00 14.87 7.07
N ASN A 215 11.40 14.98 5.80
CA ASN A 215 11.77 13.82 4.99
C ASN A 215 13.03 13.18 5.58
N ASP A 216 12.88 11.98 6.15
CA ASP A 216 13.92 11.24 6.85
C ASP A 216 14.53 10.12 5.98
N THR A 217 14.03 9.87 4.76
CA THR A 217 14.49 8.76 3.88
C THR A 217 16.00 8.73 3.73
N GLN A 218 16.63 9.86 3.38
CA GLN A 218 18.07 9.89 3.13
C GLN A 218 18.90 9.64 4.40
N ALA A 219 18.41 10.04 5.58
CA ALA A 219 19.09 9.79 6.85
C ALA A 219 19.01 8.31 7.25
N ILE A 220 17.83 7.70 7.12
CA ILE A 220 17.63 6.26 7.35
C ILE A 220 18.44 5.44 6.33
N GLN A 221 18.46 5.84 5.05
CA GLN A 221 19.28 5.19 4.04
C GLN A 221 20.78 5.35 4.32
N ASN A 222 21.23 6.52 4.80
CA ASN A 222 22.63 6.72 5.19
C ASN A 222 23.04 5.80 6.35
N ALA A 223 22.15 5.59 7.33
CA ALA A 223 22.35 4.65 8.42
C ALA A 223 22.50 3.20 7.90
N ILE A 224 21.62 2.76 7.01
CA ILE A 224 21.70 1.44 6.36
C ILE A 224 22.97 1.30 5.50
N ASN A 225 23.35 2.36 4.78
CA ASN A 225 24.56 2.39 3.96
C ASN A 225 25.86 2.38 4.79
N SER A 226 25.81 2.69 6.09
CA SER A 226 27.00 2.80 6.93
C SER A 226 27.55 1.45 7.42
N ILE A 227 26.77 0.38 7.31
CA ILE A 227 27.04 -0.93 7.91
C ILE A 227 26.86 -2.07 6.90
N ALA A 228 27.75 -3.07 6.92
CA ALA A 228 27.72 -4.22 6.01
C ALA A 228 26.95 -5.43 6.56
N SER A 229 26.72 -5.46 7.88
CA SER A 229 25.95 -6.47 8.61
C SER A 229 25.74 -6.00 10.05
N GLY A 230 24.54 -6.11 10.61
CA GLY A 230 24.25 -5.68 11.99
C GLY A 230 22.83 -5.14 12.16
N VAL A 231 22.59 -4.43 13.28
CA VAL A 231 21.29 -3.84 13.61
C VAL A 231 21.26 -2.33 13.37
N VAL A 232 20.35 -1.91 12.50
CA VAL A 232 19.97 -0.50 12.31
C VAL A 232 18.67 -0.26 13.10
N PHE A 233 18.70 0.70 14.02
CA PHE A 233 17.58 0.99 14.92
C PHE A 233 16.86 2.30 14.60
N ILE A 234 15.53 2.24 14.60
CA ILE A 234 14.61 3.38 14.50
C ILE A 234 13.90 3.57 15.85
N PRO A 235 14.27 4.61 16.65
CA PRO A 235 13.60 4.95 17.90
C PRO A 235 12.25 5.65 17.69
N ASP A 236 11.51 5.89 18.77
CA ASP A 236 10.14 6.42 18.70
C ASP A 236 10.06 7.78 17.97
N GLY A 237 9.07 7.91 17.08
CA GLY A 237 8.88 9.08 16.22
C GLY A 237 8.14 8.73 14.92
N VAL A 238 7.68 9.76 14.19
CA VAL A 238 7.05 9.62 12.87
C VAL A 238 8.02 10.11 11.81
N TYR A 239 8.58 9.19 11.04
CA TYR A 239 9.59 9.43 10.02
C TYR A 239 8.89 9.54 8.67
N MET A 240 8.95 10.69 8.01
CA MET A 240 8.31 10.87 6.71
C MET A 240 9.21 10.33 5.60
N ILE A 241 8.73 9.34 4.87
CA ILE A 241 9.49 8.58 3.87
C ILE A 241 9.02 8.94 2.47
N ASP A 242 9.90 9.53 1.66
CA ASP A 242 9.76 9.51 0.21
C ASP A 242 9.86 8.08 -0.31
N ALA A 243 8.72 7.46 -0.57
CA ALA A 243 8.62 6.08 -1.04
C ALA A 243 8.98 5.92 -2.53
N LEU A 244 9.13 7.02 -3.28
CA LEU A 244 9.62 7.01 -4.66
C LEU A 244 11.11 6.69 -4.72
N THR A 245 11.86 7.04 -3.66
CA THR A 245 13.30 6.72 -3.52
C THR A 245 13.61 5.58 -2.56
N HIS A 246 12.60 5.16 -1.77
CA HIS A 246 12.51 4.00 -0.85
C HIS A 246 13.56 3.93 0.27
N ILE A 247 13.21 3.28 1.38
CA ILE A 247 14.20 2.69 2.29
C ILE A 247 14.65 1.37 1.68
N ARG A 248 15.89 1.30 1.22
CA ARG A 248 16.47 0.15 0.54
C ARG A 248 17.29 -0.67 1.52
N MET A 249 16.86 -1.90 1.76
CA MET A 249 17.59 -2.84 2.61
C MET A 249 18.87 -3.34 1.92
N HIS A 250 19.86 -3.74 2.70
CA HIS A 250 21.02 -4.52 2.24
C HIS A 250 21.05 -5.87 2.96
N SER A 251 21.78 -6.84 2.38
CA SER A 251 21.99 -8.15 2.99
C SER A 251 22.61 -8.07 4.39
N ASN A 252 22.24 -9.00 5.27
CA ASN A 252 22.74 -9.13 6.65
C ASN A 252 22.35 -7.97 7.59
N ILE A 253 21.37 -7.14 7.23
CA ILE A 253 20.88 -6.03 8.06
C ILE A 253 19.55 -6.38 8.72
N ARG A 254 19.48 -6.10 10.02
CA ARG A 254 18.29 -6.19 10.86
C ARG A 254 17.79 -4.76 11.08
N LEU A 255 16.70 -4.38 10.45
CA LEU A 255 16.03 -3.09 10.67
C LEU A 255 15.04 -3.27 11.82
N VAL A 256 15.41 -2.78 13.00
CA VAL A 256 14.60 -2.89 14.22
C VAL A 256 13.95 -1.54 14.50
N MET A 257 12.64 -1.53 14.68
CA MET A 257 11.86 -0.35 15.00
C MET A 257 11.29 -0.49 16.41
N SER A 258 11.30 0.59 17.20
CA SER A 258 10.59 0.60 18.48
C SER A 258 9.07 0.64 18.26
N GLU A 259 8.30 0.25 19.28
CA GLU A 259 6.84 0.08 19.20
C GLU A 259 6.11 1.36 18.72
N ALA A 260 6.60 2.54 19.10
CA ALA A 260 6.05 3.84 18.67
C ALA A 260 6.85 4.52 17.55
N ALA A 261 7.76 3.81 16.88
CA ALA A 261 8.33 4.26 15.61
C ALA A 261 7.33 4.03 14.47
N THR A 262 7.20 5.02 13.58
CA THR A 262 6.30 4.99 12.41
C THR A 262 7.04 5.45 11.16
N LEU A 263 7.11 4.61 10.14
CA LEU A 263 7.52 4.99 8.79
C LEU A 263 6.27 5.38 8.00
N LYS A 264 6.12 6.68 7.70
CA LYS A 264 4.93 7.20 7.00
C LYS A 264 5.28 7.66 5.60
N ALA A 265 4.62 7.12 4.58
CA ALA A 265 4.80 7.56 3.21
C ALA A 265 4.45 9.05 3.05
N ILE A 266 5.33 9.78 2.35
CA ILE A 266 5.03 11.11 1.84
C ILE A 266 4.02 10.95 0.70
N PRO A 267 2.88 11.67 0.72
CA PRO A 267 1.87 11.55 -0.33
C PRO A 267 2.43 11.88 -1.72
N ASN A 268 2.19 10.97 -2.66
CA ASN A 268 2.73 11.02 -4.02
C ASN A 268 1.67 10.61 -5.06
N ALA A 269 2.03 10.57 -6.34
CA ALA A 269 1.13 10.22 -7.45
C ALA A 269 1.60 9.02 -8.28
N SER A 270 2.53 8.20 -7.76
CA SER A 270 3.09 7.08 -8.51
C SER A 270 2.22 5.84 -8.42
N GLU A 271 1.99 5.20 -9.57
CA GLU A 271 1.29 3.92 -9.66
C GLU A 271 2.05 2.76 -8.98
N ASN A 272 3.37 2.92 -8.80
CA ASN A 272 4.29 1.97 -8.18
C ASN A 272 5.29 2.70 -7.27
N TYR A 273 5.39 2.25 -6.00
CA TYR A 273 6.35 2.70 -5.00
C TYR A 273 6.44 1.68 -3.86
N ALA A 274 7.45 1.74 -2.99
CA ALA A 274 7.46 1.00 -1.72
C ALA A 274 8.05 1.85 -0.57
N VAL A 275 7.52 1.72 0.66
CA VAL A 275 8.13 2.40 1.83
C VAL A 275 9.45 1.74 2.20
N ILE A 276 9.48 0.40 2.28
CA ILE A 276 10.69 -0.41 2.36
C ILE A 276 10.78 -1.31 1.11
N TRP A 277 11.94 -1.34 0.46
CA TRP A 277 12.24 -2.20 -0.68
C TRP A 277 13.45 -3.10 -0.43
N ALA A 278 13.34 -4.37 -0.80
CA ALA A 278 14.38 -5.38 -0.73
C ALA A 278 14.43 -6.16 -2.05
N CYS A 279 15.54 -6.08 -2.80
CA CYS A 279 15.65 -6.75 -4.10
C CYS A 279 17.00 -7.46 -4.24
N ASN A 280 16.98 -8.78 -4.47
CA ASN A 280 18.17 -9.64 -4.62
C ASN A 280 19.17 -9.63 -3.45
N ILE A 281 18.67 -9.46 -2.23
CA ILE A 281 19.47 -9.46 -0.99
C ILE A 281 19.16 -10.68 -0.12
N SER A 282 19.95 -10.90 0.94
CA SER A 282 19.78 -12.07 1.80
C SER A 282 20.08 -11.81 3.28
N ASN A 283 19.46 -12.59 4.17
CA ASN A 283 19.59 -12.48 5.63
C ASN A 283 19.12 -11.11 6.13
N ILE A 284 17.83 -10.79 5.94
CA ILE A 284 17.25 -9.53 6.39
C ILE A 284 16.16 -9.75 7.42
N GLU A 285 16.07 -8.83 8.39
CA GLU A 285 14.97 -8.76 9.33
C GLU A 285 14.37 -7.34 9.29
N ILE A 286 13.05 -7.23 9.29
CA ILE A 286 12.31 -5.98 9.46
C ILE A 286 11.32 -6.21 10.60
N THR A 287 11.57 -5.61 11.78
CA THR A 287 10.83 -5.97 12.99
C THR A 287 10.40 -4.77 13.83
N GLY A 288 9.22 -4.89 14.47
CA GLY A 288 8.65 -3.88 15.34
C GLY A 288 7.98 -2.70 14.60
N GLY A 289 7.42 -1.78 15.37
CA GLY A 289 6.93 -0.48 14.89
C GLY A 289 5.78 -0.54 13.88
N ASN A 290 5.68 0.53 13.07
CA ASN A 290 4.52 0.81 12.23
C ASN A 290 4.95 1.30 10.84
N ILE A 291 4.22 0.90 9.79
CA ILE A 291 4.26 1.49 8.46
C ILE A 291 2.87 2.02 8.13
N ILE A 292 2.82 3.26 7.62
CA ILE A 292 1.60 3.91 7.14
C ILE A 292 1.84 4.39 5.71
N GLY A 293 1.09 3.87 4.75
CA GLY A 293 1.12 4.32 3.36
C GLY A 293 0.43 5.67 3.14
N ASP A 294 0.21 6.04 1.88
CA ASP A 294 -0.45 7.31 1.53
C ASP A 294 -1.91 7.15 1.06
N ARG A 295 -2.56 5.99 1.18
CA ARG A 295 -3.88 5.62 0.61
C ARG A 295 -4.92 6.74 0.57
N PHE A 296 -5.09 7.49 1.67
CA PHE A 296 -6.11 8.54 1.80
C PHE A 296 -5.64 9.94 1.38
N ALA A 297 -4.35 10.13 1.15
CA ALA A 297 -3.72 11.37 0.69
C ALA A 297 -3.06 11.24 -0.70
N HIS A 298 -3.10 10.05 -1.30
CA HIS A 298 -2.52 9.72 -2.59
C HIS A 298 -3.05 10.66 -3.67
N GLN A 299 -2.13 11.20 -4.47
CA GLN A 299 -2.38 12.27 -5.44
C GLN A 299 -2.67 11.71 -6.85
N GLY A 300 -2.38 10.42 -7.07
CA GLY A 300 -2.80 9.67 -8.24
C GLY A 300 -4.23 9.12 -8.13
N SER A 301 -4.72 8.51 -9.21
CA SER A 301 -6.02 7.81 -9.24
C SER A 301 -5.96 6.46 -9.95
N SER A 302 -4.76 6.03 -10.33
CA SER A 302 -4.44 4.82 -11.08
C SER A 302 -3.31 4.03 -10.39
N GLY A 303 -2.96 2.87 -10.94
CA GLY A 303 -2.00 1.96 -10.32
C GLY A 303 -2.54 1.22 -9.09
N GLN A 304 -1.74 0.25 -8.64
CA GLN A 304 -2.10 -0.66 -7.55
C GLN A 304 -0.89 -1.15 -6.74
N TRP A 305 0.30 -0.56 -6.96
CA TRP A 305 1.57 -1.08 -6.45
C TRP A 305 2.27 -0.09 -5.49
N GLY A 306 1.51 0.59 -4.63
CA GLY A 306 2.05 1.48 -3.61
C GLY A 306 2.23 0.76 -2.26
N MET A 307 3.34 0.05 -2.10
CA MET A 307 3.51 -1.01 -1.08
C MET A 307 4.03 -0.50 0.26
N GLY A 308 3.70 -1.21 1.34
CA GLY A 308 4.35 -1.05 2.65
C GLY A 308 5.76 -1.63 2.64
N ILE A 309 5.86 -2.96 2.48
CA ILE A 309 7.11 -3.68 2.26
C ILE A 309 7.03 -4.43 0.93
N ASP A 310 8.04 -4.24 0.08
CA ASP A 310 8.20 -4.97 -1.19
C ASP A 310 9.53 -5.76 -1.15
N ALA A 311 9.44 -7.08 -1.33
CA ALA A 311 10.60 -7.99 -1.32
C ALA A 311 10.63 -8.91 -2.54
N GLU A 312 11.60 -8.69 -3.43
CA GLU A 312 11.78 -9.41 -4.70
C GLU A 312 13.06 -10.26 -4.73
N GLY A 313 12.95 -11.54 -5.09
CA GLY A 313 14.13 -12.37 -5.36
C GLY A 313 15.10 -12.54 -4.17
N CYS A 314 14.60 -12.34 -2.95
CA CYS A 314 15.40 -12.31 -1.72
C CYS A 314 15.43 -13.66 -0.99
N ASN A 315 16.43 -13.89 -0.12
CA ASN A 315 16.61 -15.16 0.58
C ASN A 315 16.81 -14.97 2.10
N ASN A 316 16.19 -15.80 2.94
CA ASN A 316 16.25 -15.68 4.41
C ASN A 316 15.74 -14.30 4.91
N ILE A 317 14.41 -14.18 4.98
CA ILE A 317 13.68 -12.93 5.27
C ILE A 317 12.81 -13.14 6.52
N LEU A 318 12.91 -12.24 7.50
CA LEU A 318 11.95 -12.10 8.59
C LEU A 318 11.22 -10.75 8.49
N ILE A 319 9.90 -10.79 8.57
CA ILE A 319 9.05 -9.61 8.81
C ILE A 319 8.19 -9.94 10.03
N SER A 320 8.34 -9.20 11.13
CA SER A 320 7.58 -9.52 12.36
C SER A 320 7.24 -8.35 13.28
N ASP A 321 6.22 -8.57 14.12
CA ASP A 321 5.86 -7.68 15.23
C ASP A 321 5.53 -6.23 14.79
N ILE A 322 5.00 -6.09 13.57
CA ILE A 322 4.85 -4.84 12.84
C ILE A 322 3.40 -4.61 12.40
N THR A 323 2.94 -3.35 12.49
CA THR A 323 1.65 -2.92 11.92
C THR A 323 1.89 -2.23 10.58
N ILE A 324 1.14 -2.61 9.53
CA ILE A 324 1.26 -2.06 8.17
C ILE A 324 -0.12 -1.64 7.69
N THR A 325 -0.32 -0.33 7.49
CA THR A 325 -1.62 0.29 7.26
C THR A 325 -1.62 1.25 6.09
N ASP A 326 -2.82 1.52 5.55
CA ASP A 326 -3.09 2.59 4.57
C ASP A 326 -2.17 2.60 3.33
N CYS A 327 -1.73 1.42 2.85
CA CYS A 327 -0.98 1.31 1.60
C CYS A 327 -1.87 1.52 0.37
N TRP A 328 -1.38 2.24 -0.66
CA TRP A 328 -2.09 2.46 -1.93
C TRP A 328 -2.16 1.19 -2.80
N GLY A 329 -1.25 0.25 -2.57
CA GLY A 329 -1.31 -1.13 -3.02
C GLY A 329 -1.46 -2.10 -1.86
N ASP A 330 -0.46 -2.97 -1.70
CA ASP A 330 -0.43 -4.08 -0.76
C ASP A 330 0.34 -3.71 0.53
N GLY A 331 -0.01 -4.32 1.66
CA GLY A 331 0.75 -4.16 2.90
C GLY A 331 2.15 -4.78 2.81
N ILE A 332 2.20 -6.07 2.47
CA ILE A 332 3.45 -6.78 2.14
C ILE A 332 3.30 -7.40 0.74
N TYR A 333 4.34 -7.31 -0.09
CA TYR A 333 4.46 -7.97 -1.38
C TYR A 333 5.73 -8.84 -1.41
N ILE A 334 5.57 -10.13 -1.73
CA ILE A 334 6.67 -11.11 -1.85
C ILE A 334 6.73 -11.63 -3.29
N GLY A 335 7.79 -11.30 -4.03
CA GLY A 335 7.80 -11.42 -5.49
C GLY A 335 9.07 -11.92 -6.17
N SER A 336 8.99 -11.96 -7.50
CA SER A 336 10.05 -12.33 -8.44
C SER A 336 10.82 -11.10 -8.90
N SER A 337 12.16 -11.14 -8.81
CA SER A 337 13.02 -10.15 -9.48
C SER A 337 13.46 -10.65 -10.87
N TYR A 338 14.16 -9.80 -11.63
CA TYR A 338 14.85 -10.20 -12.87
C TYR A 338 15.96 -11.25 -12.67
N ALA A 339 16.59 -11.31 -11.48
CA ALA A 339 17.74 -12.19 -11.22
C ALA A 339 17.37 -13.46 -10.44
N GLN A 340 16.32 -13.43 -9.61
CA GLN A 340 15.78 -14.59 -8.92
C GLN A 340 14.24 -14.49 -8.89
N ASN A 341 13.56 -15.40 -9.60
CA ASN A 341 12.11 -15.31 -9.82
C ASN A 341 11.24 -15.83 -8.66
N TYR A 342 11.76 -15.81 -7.43
CA TYR A 342 11.07 -16.19 -6.18
C TYR A 342 11.85 -15.65 -4.97
N CYS A 343 11.17 -15.37 -3.86
CA CYS A 343 11.83 -15.28 -2.56
C CYS A 343 11.96 -16.68 -1.92
N GLN A 344 12.99 -16.95 -1.12
CA GLN A 344 13.15 -18.25 -0.43
C GLN A 344 13.46 -18.11 1.06
N GLY A 345 12.83 -18.94 1.90
CA GLY A 345 13.03 -18.91 3.35
C GLY A 345 12.46 -17.63 3.94
N VAL A 346 11.14 -17.48 3.88
CA VAL A 346 10.43 -16.25 4.22
C VAL A 346 9.53 -16.52 5.42
N LEU A 347 9.67 -15.71 6.47
CA LEU A 347 8.85 -15.78 7.68
C LEU A 347 8.17 -14.43 7.90
N ILE A 348 6.84 -14.42 7.75
CA ILE A 348 5.97 -13.29 8.09
C ILE A 348 5.18 -13.71 9.33
N GLU A 349 5.44 -13.07 10.48
CA GLU A 349 4.82 -13.49 11.75
C GLU A 349 4.40 -12.36 12.68
N ARG A 350 3.24 -12.48 13.32
CA ARG A 350 2.68 -11.45 14.22
C ARG A 350 2.58 -10.07 13.55
N VAL A 351 2.18 -10.04 12.28
CA VAL A 351 1.93 -8.83 11.50
C VAL A 351 0.44 -8.46 11.56
N LEU A 352 0.14 -7.16 11.72
CA LEU A 352 -1.18 -6.59 11.46
C LEU A 352 -1.13 -5.85 10.11
N ALA A 353 -1.74 -6.40 9.07
CA ALA A 353 -1.92 -5.72 7.79
C ALA A 353 -3.38 -5.27 7.65
N ASP A 354 -3.64 -3.97 7.80
CA ASP A 354 -4.99 -3.42 7.98
C ASP A 354 -5.26 -2.21 7.08
N HIS A 355 -6.50 -2.05 6.58
CA HIS A 355 -6.91 -0.93 5.72
C HIS A 355 -6.03 -0.70 4.46
N ASN A 356 -5.31 -1.71 3.98
CA ASN A 356 -4.57 -1.62 2.71
C ASN A 356 -5.53 -1.61 1.50
N ARG A 357 -5.14 -0.97 0.39
CA ARG A 357 -6.06 -0.67 -0.72
C ARG A 357 -6.27 -1.85 -1.67
N ARG A 358 -5.22 -2.64 -1.93
CA ARG A 358 -5.25 -3.81 -2.82
C ARG A 358 -5.31 -5.11 -2.01
N ASN A 359 -4.23 -5.57 -1.38
CA ASN A 359 -4.22 -6.78 -0.54
C ASN A 359 -3.58 -6.50 0.83
N GLY A 360 -3.86 -7.35 1.83
CA GLY A 360 -3.12 -7.34 3.10
C GLY A 360 -1.67 -7.84 2.90
N ILE A 361 -1.54 -9.07 2.39
CA ILE A 361 -0.27 -9.69 1.99
C ILE A 361 -0.44 -10.34 0.61
N THR A 362 0.39 -9.96 -0.36
CA THR A 362 0.48 -10.59 -1.68
C THR A 362 1.73 -11.46 -1.77
N VAL A 363 1.57 -12.67 -2.30
CA VAL A 363 2.69 -13.55 -2.67
C VAL A 363 2.55 -13.90 -4.14
N ILE A 364 3.52 -13.47 -4.95
CA ILE A 364 3.61 -13.79 -6.37
C ILE A 364 4.50 -15.01 -6.59
N SER A 365 5.62 -15.11 -5.86
CA SER A 365 6.52 -16.25 -6.01
C SER A 365 7.39 -16.49 -4.77
N ALA A 366 7.23 -17.64 -4.12
CA ALA A 366 7.94 -18.01 -2.92
C ALA A 366 8.28 -19.50 -2.82
N LYS A 367 9.36 -19.79 -2.08
CA LYS A 367 9.76 -21.10 -1.60
C LYS A 367 10.01 -21.07 -0.11
N ASP A 368 9.64 -22.11 0.62
CA ASP A 368 9.87 -22.20 2.08
C ASP A 368 9.32 -20.97 2.81
N LEU A 369 8.05 -20.66 2.58
CA LEU A 369 7.33 -19.50 3.12
C LEU A 369 6.47 -19.93 4.31
N THR A 370 6.51 -19.17 5.40
CA THR A 370 5.55 -19.26 6.50
C THR A 370 4.92 -17.90 6.76
N ILE A 371 3.59 -17.83 6.70
CA ILE A 371 2.79 -16.70 7.19
C ILE A 371 2.04 -17.20 8.43
N ARG A 372 2.32 -16.66 9.62
CA ARG A 372 1.71 -17.18 10.86
C ARG A 372 1.38 -16.15 11.93
N ASP A 373 0.35 -16.45 12.71
CA ASP A 373 -0.06 -15.64 13.86
C ASP A 373 -0.38 -14.16 13.50
N CYS A 374 -0.77 -13.92 12.24
CA CYS A 374 -1.02 -12.59 11.66
C CYS A 374 -2.51 -12.21 11.65
N VAL A 375 -2.77 -10.91 11.54
CA VAL A 375 -4.11 -10.33 11.31
C VAL A 375 -4.12 -9.62 9.96
N VAL A 376 -5.08 -9.95 9.09
CA VAL A 376 -5.24 -9.34 7.75
C VAL A 376 -6.67 -8.83 7.55
N SER A 377 -6.87 -7.51 7.61
CA SER A 377 -8.22 -6.94 7.80
C SER A 377 -8.52 -5.65 7.05
N ASN A 378 -9.82 -5.39 6.88
CA ASN A 378 -10.39 -4.16 6.30
C ASN A 378 -9.81 -3.77 4.92
N THR A 379 -9.24 -4.72 4.18
CA THR A 379 -8.61 -4.49 2.86
C THR A 379 -9.69 -4.22 1.82
N ASN A 380 -9.66 -3.04 1.19
CA ASN A 380 -10.63 -2.65 0.16
C ASN A 380 -10.15 -1.40 -0.61
N GLY A 381 -10.62 -1.22 -1.85
CA GLY A 381 -10.42 0.00 -2.63
C GLY A 381 -9.94 -0.24 -4.06
N THR A 382 -9.22 -1.34 -4.31
CA THR A 382 -9.04 -1.96 -5.62
C THR A 382 -9.01 -3.48 -5.48
N LEU A 383 -9.24 -4.21 -6.57
CA LEU A 383 -9.18 -5.67 -6.55
C LEU A 383 -7.72 -6.18 -6.54
N PRO A 384 -7.41 -7.34 -5.93
CA PRO A 384 -8.37 -8.30 -5.37
C PRO A 384 -9.11 -7.91 -4.09
N ALA A 385 -8.62 -6.97 -3.27
CA ALA A 385 -9.21 -6.64 -1.97
C ALA A 385 -9.19 -7.84 -1.00
N SER A 386 -8.17 -8.70 -1.08
CA SER A 386 -8.07 -9.96 -0.32
C SER A 386 -7.08 -9.84 0.86
N GLY A 387 -7.32 -10.60 1.94
CA GLY A 387 -6.49 -10.54 3.15
C GLY A 387 -5.07 -11.07 2.93
N ILE A 388 -4.96 -12.32 2.47
CA ILE A 388 -3.77 -12.88 1.84
C ILE A 388 -4.15 -13.29 0.42
N ASP A 389 -3.23 -13.08 -0.53
CA ASP A 389 -3.41 -13.41 -1.94
C ASP A 389 -2.20 -14.18 -2.49
N LEU A 390 -2.46 -15.29 -3.18
CA LEU A 390 -1.44 -16.18 -3.76
C LEU A 390 -1.59 -16.17 -5.29
N GLU A 391 -0.95 -15.21 -5.94
CA GLU A 391 -1.19 -14.81 -7.34
C GLU A 391 0.10 -14.86 -8.21
N PRO A 392 0.64 -16.05 -8.53
CA PRO A 392 1.69 -16.18 -9.56
C PRO A 392 1.32 -15.54 -10.90
N ASN A 393 2.18 -14.64 -11.37
CA ASN A 393 2.06 -13.91 -12.64
C ASN A 393 2.61 -14.70 -13.83
N SER A 394 3.38 -15.77 -13.60
CA SER A 394 3.81 -16.67 -14.67
C SER A 394 3.99 -18.12 -14.23
N ARG A 395 3.85 -19.03 -15.19
CA ARG A 395 4.13 -20.46 -15.02
C ARG A 395 5.57 -20.84 -14.64
N ALA A 396 6.50 -19.88 -14.54
CA ALA A 396 7.87 -20.10 -14.10
C ALA A 396 8.06 -19.94 -12.58
N GLU A 397 7.08 -19.35 -11.90
CA GLU A 397 7.11 -19.01 -10.48
C GLU A 397 6.73 -20.19 -9.57
N PHE A 398 6.71 -19.95 -8.26
CA PHE A 398 6.64 -20.97 -7.22
C PHE A 398 5.68 -20.58 -6.09
N MET A 399 4.93 -21.56 -5.58
CA MET A 399 4.20 -21.51 -4.31
C MET A 399 4.56 -22.76 -3.52
N GLN A 400 5.85 -22.98 -3.34
CA GLN A 400 6.43 -24.26 -2.93
C GLN A 400 6.78 -24.24 -1.44
N ASN A 401 6.31 -25.23 -0.68
CA ASN A 401 6.48 -25.31 0.77
C ASN A 401 5.98 -24.04 1.47
N VAL A 402 4.74 -23.64 1.16
CA VAL A 402 4.04 -22.51 1.78
C VAL A 402 3.21 -23.04 2.95
N LEU A 403 3.37 -22.42 4.12
CA LEU A 403 2.56 -22.65 5.32
C LEU A 403 1.84 -21.35 5.68
N ILE A 404 0.52 -21.42 5.84
CA ILE A 404 -0.31 -20.34 6.35
C ILE A 404 -1.03 -20.88 7.58
N GLU A 405 -0.70 -20.40 8.79
CA GLU A 405 -1.31 -20.90 10.03
C GLU A 405 -1.66 -19.83 11.07
N ASN A 406 -2.75 -20.05 11.81
CA ASN A 406 -3.23 -19.15 12.87
C ASN A 406 -3.55 -17.71 12.40
N VAL A 407 -3.90 -17.53 11.12
CA VAL A 407 -4.25 -16.21 10.58
C VAL A 407 -5.69 -15.83 10.94
N GLN A 408 -5.85 -14.62 11.47
CA GLN A 408 -7.15 -14.00 11.72
C GLN A 408 -7.45 -12.99 10.60
N SER A 409 -8.68 -12.98 10.10
CA SER A 409 -9.08 -12.10 9.01
C SER A 409 -10.46 -11.48 9.25
N ALA A 410 -10.69 -10.28 8.74
CA ALA A 410 -11.96 -9.59 8.88
C ALA A 410 -12.21 -8.54 7.79
N ASN A 411 -13.46 -8.42 7.34
CA ASN A 411 -13.95 -7.33 6.49
C ASN A 411 -13.16 -7.03 5.19
N ASN A 412 -12.43 -8.00 4.63
CA ASN A 412 -11.74 -7.79 3.36
C ASN A 412 -12.72 -7.87 2.19
N GLY A 413 -12.50 -7.09 1.14
CA GLY A 413 -13.30 -7.10 -0.08
C GLY A 413 -14.15 -5.85 -0.30
N ILE A 414 -14.74 -5.77 -1.51
CA ILE A 414 -15.62 -4.68 -1.92
C ILE A 414 -17.00 -5.29 -2.23
N ALA A 415 -18.06 -4.75 -1.63
CA ALA A 415 -19.42 -5.21 -1.88
C ALA A 415 -19.76 -5.11 -3.38
N GLY A 416 -20.15 -6.25 -3.99
CA GLY A 416 -20.40 -6.35 -5.43
C GLY A 416 -19.20 -6.73 -6.29
N SER A 417 -18.02 -7.06 -5.73
CA SER A 417 -16.88 -7.53 -6.54
C SER A 417 -17.22 -8.80 -7.34
N GLU A 418 -16.71 -8.89 -8.57
CA GLU A 418 -16.81 -10.11 -9.40
C GLU A 418 -15.71 -11.15 -9.08
N PHE A 419 -14.57 -10.67 -8.57
CA PHE A 419 -13.39 -11.44 -8.15
C PHE A 419 -12.83 -10.85 -6.83
N GLY A 420 -12.01 -11.62 -6.11
CA GLY A 420 -11.38 -11.17 -4.87
C GLY A 420 -12.34 -10.84 -3.72
N GLY A 421 -11.78 -10.42 -2.58
CA GLY A 421 -12.53 -10.14 -1.35
C GLY A 421 -12.66 -11.36 -0.44
N TRP A 422 -11.65 -12.22 -0.43
CA TRP A 422 -11.53 -13.37 0.46
C TRP A 422 -10.55 -13.07 1.61
N ALA A 423 -10.63 -13.81 2.71
CA ALA A 423 -9.58 -13.79 3.72
C ALA A 423 -8.27 -14.40 3.20
N LEU A 424 -8.36 -15.51 2.45
CA LEU A 424 -7.26 -16.09 1.68
C LEU A 424 -7.74 -16.43 0.27
N ASP A 425 -7.09 -15.82 -0.72
CA ASP A 425 -7.34 -15.97 -2.16
C ASP A 425 -6.24 -16.80 -2.84
N VAL A 426 -6.52 -17.30 -4.05
CA VAL A 426 -5.56 -18.10 -4.82
C VAL A 426 -5.83 -18.10 -6.33
N TRP A 427 -4.78 -17.84 -7.11
CA TRP A 427 -4.80 -17.89 -8.57
C TRP A 427 -3.51 -18.49 -9.15
N PHE A 428 -3.50 -19.80 -9.39
CA PHE A 428 -2.40 -20.52 -10.06
C PHE A 428 -2.65 -20.68 -11.58
N GLY A 429 -3.42 -19.76 -12.18
CA GLY A 429 -3.92 -19.84 -13.55
C GLY A 429 -5.13 -20.79 -13.72
N ALA A 430 -5.84 -20.67 -14.85
CA ALA A 430 -7.07 -21.40 -15.14
C ALA A 430 -7.06 -22.09 -16.52
N GLY A 431 -6.60 -23.34 -16.55
CA GLY A 431 -6.71 -24.23 -17.71
C GLY A 431 -5.49 -24.24 -18.65
N THR A 432 -5.52 -25.13 -19.66
CA THR A 432 -4.35 -25.51 -20.49
C THR A 432 -3.74 -24.39 -21.33
N ASN A 433 -4.42 -23.25 -21.44
CA ASN A 433 -4.06 -22.14 -22.31
C ASN A 433 -3.69 -20.88 -21.52
N ASP A 434 -3.69 -20.94 -20.19
CA ASP A 434 -3.28 -19.83 -19.33
C ASP A 434 -1.75 -19.72 -19.27
N ALA A 435 -1.22 -18.50 -19.40
CA ALA A 435 0.20 -18.20 -19.25
C ALA A 435 0.71 -18.39 -17.81
N CYS A 436 -0.20 -18.29 -16.84
CA CYS A 436 0.06 -18.38 -15.40
C CYS A 436 -0.10 -19.80 -14.85
N LEU A 437 -0.39 -20.82 -15.69
CA LEU A 437 -0.60 -22.19 -15.22
C LEU A 437 0.67 -22.79 -14.61
N VAL A 438 0.81 -22.65 -13.29
CA VAL A 438 1.98 -23.06 -12.51
C VAL A 438 2.09 -24.60 -12.51
N PRO A 439 3.27 -25.20 -12.74
CA PRO A 439 3.45 -26.65 -12.65
C PRO A 439 3.11 -27.21 -11.27
N PHE A 440 2.48 -28.39 -11.20
CA PHE A 440 2.16 -29.05 -9.92
C PHE A 440 3.40 -29.24 -9.01
N SER A 441 4.60 -29.41 -9.59
CA SER A 441 5.87 -29.50 -8.86
C SER A 441 6.27 -28.23 -8.12
N ASN A 442 5.79 -27.07 -8.60
CA ASN A 442 6.15 -25.75 -8.08
C ASN A 442 5.18 -25.28 -6.99
N VAL A 443 4.15 -26.08 -6.64
CA VAL A 443 3.12 -25.72 -5.67
C VAL A 443 3.04 -26.79 -4.57
N SER A 444 3.24 -26.37 -3.33
CA SER A 444 2.81 -27.12 -2.16
C SER A 444 2.41 -26.15 -1.04
N VAL A 445 1.12 -26.13 -0.69
CA VAL A 445 0.52 -25.17 0.23
C VAL A 445 -0.19 -25.91 1.36
N THR A 446 0.07 -25.52 2.61
CA THR A 446 -0.66 -25.99 3.78
C THR A 446 -1.31 -24.80 4.48
N VAL A 447 -2.63 -24.82 4.59
CA VAL A 447 -3.43 -23.83 5.31
C VAL A 447 -3.98 -24.49 6.57
N LYS A 448 -3.77 -23.89 7.75
CA LYS A 448 -4.28 -24.40 9.04
C LYS A 448 -4.91 -23.29 9.86
N ASN A 449 -6.02 -23.54 10.54
CA ASN A 449 -6.56 -22.60 11.56
C ASN A 449 -6.65 -21.14 11.06
N VAL A 450 -7.09 -20.95 9.81
CA VAL A 450 -7.37 -19.61 9.26
C VAL A 450 -8.83 -19.29 9.56
N THR A 451 -9.05 -18.13 10.16
CA THR A 451 -10.38 -17.66 10.59
C THR A 451 -10.74 -16.37 9.86
N ASP A 452 -12.03 -16.20 9.56
CA ASP A 452 -12.55 -14.99 8.93
C ASP A 452 -13.81 -14.49 9.66
N SER A 453 -13.91 -13.18 9.80
CA SER A 453 -15.05 -12.46 10.32
C SER A 453 -15.48 -11.36 9.35
N GLY A 454 -16.25 -11.75 8.33
CA GLY A 454 -16.99 -10.80 7.50
C GLY A 454 -16.27 -10.33 6.24
N SER A 455 -15.21 -11.00 5.78
CA SER A 455 -14.70 -10.75 4.43
C SER A 455 -15.79 -11.09 3.39
N TYR A 456 -15.91 -10.27 2.35
CA TYR A 456 -17.08 -10.22 1.45
C TYR A 456 -17.44 -11.57 0.82
N ARG A 457 -16.45 -12.40 0.51
CA ARG A 457 -16.63 -13.76 -0.02
C ARG A 457 -16.41 -14.87 1.01
N GLY A 458 -15.85 -14.54 2.18
CA GLY A 458 -15.56 -15.48 3.26
C GLY A 458 -14.10 -15.97 3.29
N THR A 459 -13.88 -17.09 4.00
CA THR A 459 -12.55 -17.51 4.46
C THR A 459 -11.58 -17.97 3.36
N LEU A 460 -12.03 -18.81 2.43
CA LEU A 460 -11.15 -19.47 1.44
C LEU A 460 -11.78 -19.37 0.05
N ALA A 461 -11.01 -18.90 -0.94
CA ALA A 461 -11.46 -18.88 -2.32
C ALA A 461 -11.89 -20.26 -2.84
N SER A 462 -12.96 -20.29 -3.65
CA SER A 462 -13.47 -21.52 -4.29
C SER A 462 -12.38 -22.31 -5.02
N ASN A 463 -11.48 -21.57 -5.66
CA ASN A 463 -10.36 -22.06 -6.46
C ASN A 463 -9.46 -23.06 -5.69
N PHE A 464 -9.34 -22.95 -4.36
CA PHE A 464 -8.59 -23.93 -3.55
C PHE A 464 -9.09 -25.36 -3.77
N ARG A 465 -10.42 -25.56 -3.87
CA ARG A 465 -11.02 -26.89 -4.08
C ARG A 465 -10.82 -27.38 -5.50
N ASP A 466 -10.86 -26.48 -6.48
CA ASP A 466 -10.63 -26.81 -7.88
C ASP A 466 -9.16 -27.18 -8.11
N TYR A 467 -8.21 -26.44 -7.52
CA TYR A 467 -6.79 -26.79 -7.57
C TYR A 467 -6.47 -28.13 -6.88
N ILE A 468 -7.10 -28.43 -5.73
CA ILE A 468 -7.03 -29.77 -5.12
C ILE A 468 -7.55 -30.84 -6.11
N ALA A 469 -8.68 -30.60 -6.77
CA ALA A 469 -9.26 -31.53 -7.74
C ALA A 469 -8.41 -31.69 -9.02
N TYR A 470 -7.64 -30.67 -9.41
CA TYR A 470 -6.67 -30.74 -10.51
C TYR A 470 -5.36 -31.44 -10.14
N GLY A 471 -5.11 -31.72 -8.85
CA GLY A 471 -3.93 -32.43 -8.36
C GLY A 471 -2.80 -31.55 -7.84
N TYR A 472 -3.05 -30.26 -7.55
CA TYR A 472 -2.10 -29.42 -6.81
C TYR A 472 -1.97 -29.93 -5.36
N ASN A 473 -0.75 -29.89 -4.81
CA ASN A 473 -0.46 -30.36 -3.46
C ASN A 473 -0.91 -29.31 -2.41
N ILE A 474 -2.21 -29.27 -2.13
CA ILE A 474 -2.83 -28.31 -1.21
C ILE A 474 -3.47 -29.08 -0.05
N SER A 475 -3.13 -28.70 1.19
CA SER A 475 -3.73 -29.21 2.42
C SER A 475 -4.47 -28.08 3.14
N LEU A 476 -5.70 -28.36 3.57
CA LEU A 476 -6.55 -27.45 4.34
C LEU A 476 -6.91 -28.17 5.65
N GLN A 477 -6.64 -27.55 6.81
CA GLN A 477 -6.65 -28.20 8.14
C GLN A 477 -7.39 -27.35 9.20
#